data_AF-A0A401IT06-F1
#
_entry.id   AF-A0A401IT06-F1
#
_cell.length_a   1.000
_cell.length_b   1.000
_cell.length_c   1.000
_cell.angle_alpha   90.00
_cell.angle_beta   90.00
_cell.angle_gamma   90.00
#
_symmetry.space_group_name_H-M   'P 1'
#
loop_
_entity.id
_entity.type
_entity.pdbx_description
1 polymer ?
#
loop_
_entity_poly.entity_id
_entity_poly.type
_entity_poly.pdbx_seq_one_letter_code
_entity_poly.pdbx_strand_id
1 'polypeptide(L)'
;MVESSMSSINEIVLAYVKKYSDEEKEFCPECLERGKETTMFRPQGDKITYDDGVKHVHKGVKKAAFCPVCGYSTLDGGTKPVTKDELERRTAQIATENSLKHGAIGYLTSTSIFAKDITNCTFDNFAKDNADRLQVARYVAKGAIHLSKGDNTHMILQGHTGSGKTHLAFATIKDVFSRTNYRIKYQKRQRGTSESVDAYRNIEIVFCSWPLLMKQIKDGFNDDQIKKATDRTVSALQTADIAVIDDLGAERDTDFNFEQIDNLMQIREDMPLIVTTNESFKELTEKYDERTVSRIQAHSALIKFDHVQDYRTEVAS
;
A
#
# COMPACT_ATOMS: atom_id res chain seq x y z
N MET A 1 13.60 47.88 13.10
CA MET A 1 13.77 46.92 11.98
C MET A 1 14.66 45.81 12.49
N VAL A 2 14.11 44.60 12.60
CA VAL A 2 14.76 43.42 13.16
C VAL A 2 15.23 42.57 11.97
N GLU A 3 16.55 42.44 11.81
CA GLU A 3 17.15 41.42 10.94
C GLU A 3 17.71 40.30 11.82
N SER A 4 17.11 39.11 11.68
CA SER A 4 17.54 37.86 12.29
C SER A 4 18.45 37.13 11.30
N SER A 5 19.73 37.02 11.62
CA SER A 5 20.71 36.26 10.84
C SER A 5 20.44 34.76 10.90
N MET A 6 20.01 34.15 9.79
CA MET A 6 19.99 32.69 9.65
C MET A 6 21.43 32.18 9.48
N SER A 7 21.97 31.50 10.49
CA SER A 7 23.20 30.72 10.35
C SER A 7 23.03 29.69 9.24
N SER A 8 24.02 29.52 8.38
CA SER A 8 23.96 28.51 7.31
C SER A 8 23.83 27.11 7.91
N ILE A 9 23.16 26.18 7.21
CA ILE A 9 23.03 24.77 7.63
C ILE A 9 24.38 24.16 8.02
N ASN A 10 25.45 24.57 7.34
CA ASN A 10 26.82 24.14 7.64
C ASN A 10 27.32 24.62 9.02
N GLU A 11 26.98 25.82 9.46
CA GLU A 11 27.39 26.34 10.79
C GLU A 11 26.66 25.64 11.93
N ILE A 12 25.39 25.29 11.74
CA ILE A 12 24.59 24.52 12.71
C ILE A 12 25.18 23.10 12.85
N VAL A 13 25.51 22.46 11.72
CA VAL A 13 26.15 21.14 11.70
C VAL A 13 27.54 21.19 12.35
N LEU A 14 28.35 22.21 12.07
CA LEU A 14 29.69 22.37 12.64
C LEU A 14 29.65 22.67 14.16
N ALA A 15 28.69 23.48 14.62
CA ALA A 15 28.49 23.75 16.05
C ALA A 15 28.00 22.49 16.79
N TYR A 16 27.19 21.66 16.15
CA TYR A 16 26.77 20.37 16.66
C TYR A 16 27.97 19.40 16.77
N VAL A 17 28.81 19.32 15.72
CA VAL A 17 30.02 18.47 15.70
C VAL A 17 31.03 18.86 16.79
N LYS A 18 31.25 20.16 17.04
CA LYS A 18 32.16 20.65 18.09
C LYS A 18 31.70 20.33 19.52
N LYS A 19 30.39 20.15 19.74
CA LYS A 19 29.82 19.91 21.06
C LYS A 19 29.99 18.46 21.56
N TYR A 20 30.32 17.53 20.66
CA TYR A 20 30.28 16.08 20.95
C TYR A 20 31.55 15.32 20.50
N SER A 21 32.70 15.99 20.40
CA SER A 21 33.91 15.44 19.74
C SER A 21 34.94 14.74 20.63
N ASP A 22 34.65 14.52 21.91
CA ASP A 22 35.61 13.84 22.79
C ASP A 22 35.40 12.31 22.72
N GLU A 23 36.06 11.65 21.74
CA GLU A 23 36.62 10.28 21.78
C GLU A 23 37.00 9.78 20.36
N GLU A 24 38.19 9.17 20.25
CA GLU A 24 38.86 8.52 19.09
C GLU A 24 38.69 9.18 17.69
N LYS A 25 39.72 9.90 17.24
CA LYS A 25 39.80 10.45 15.88
C LYS A 25 40.04 9.35 14.84
N GLU A 26 38.98 8.93 14.15
CA GLU A 26 39.06 8.11 12.94
C GLU A 26 39.18 9.01 11.71
N PHE A 27 40.24 8.87 10.91
CA PHE A 27 40.41 9.67 9.68
C PHE A 27 39.65 9.07 8.49
N CYS A 28 39.15 9.94 7.61
CA CYS A 28 38.47 9.56 6.38
C CYS A 28 39.47 9.03 5.33
N PRO A 29 39.36 7.77 4.88
CA PRO A 29 40.30 7.18 3.93
C PRO A 29 40.27 7.86 2.55
N GLU A 30 39.08 8.23 2.04
CA GLU A 30 38.98 8.92 0.74
C GLU A 30 39.58 10.34 0.76
N CYS A 31 39.52 11.02 1.92
CA CYS A 31 40.13 12.34 2.03
C CYS A 31 41.65 12.22 2.15
N LEU A 32 42.13 11.23 2.90
CA LEU A 32 43.56 10.95 3.05
C LEU A 32 44.22 10.63 1.71
N GLU A 33 43.60 9.80 0.86
CA GLU A 33 44.10 9.51 -0.50
C GLU A 33 44.21 10.78 -1.37
N ARG A 34 43.39 11.79 -1.10
CA ARG A 34 43.40 13.10 -1.79
C ARG A 34 44.28 14.13 -1.10
N GLY A 35 45.14 13.71 -0.16
CA GLY A 35 46.05 14.59 0.58
C GLY A 35 45.35 15.51 1.58
N LYS A 36 44.12 15.18 2.01
CA LYS A 36 43.34 15.96 2.98
C LYS A 36 43.10 15.17 4.25
N GLU A 37 43.59 15.67 5.38
CA GLU A 37 43.24 15.12 6.68
C GLU A 37 41.84 15.59 7.07
N THR A 38 40.91 14.64 7.21
CA THR A 38 39.55 14.92 7.67
C THR A 38 39.10 13.81 8.60
N THR A 39 38.53 14.17 9.73
CA THR A 39 38.02 13.22 10.72
C THR A 39 36.59 12.79 10.37
N MET A 40 36.31 11.50 10.54
CA MET A 40 34.99 10.93 10.48
C MET A 40 34.19 11.33 11.72
N PHE A 41 32.92 11.67 11.54
CA PHE A 41 31.98 11.90 12.63
C PHE A 41 31.20 10.61 12.93
N ARG A 42 31.21 10.17 14.19
CA ARG A 42 30.36 9.07 14.66
C ARG A 42 29.32 9.61 15.64
N PRO A 43 28.01 9.45 15.36
CA PRO A 43 26.98 9.83 16.32
C PRO A 43 27.09 8.99 17.61
N GLN A 44 26.98 9.62 18.78
CA GLN A 44 26.89 8.92 20.07
C GLN A 44 25.50 8.28 20.31
N GLY A 45 25.43 7.33 21.24
CA GLY A 45 24.21 6.67 21.70
C GLY A 45 23.86 5.36 20.97
N ASP A 46 22.83 4.67 21.45
CA ASP A 46 22.42 3.35 20.96
C ASP A 46 22.00 3.37 19.49
N LYS A 47 22.36 2.33 18.73
CA LYS A 47 21.86 2.14 17.36
C LYS A 47 20.37 1.85 17.43
N ILE A 48 19.57 2.57 16.64
CA ILE A 48 18.12 2.38 16.58
C ILE A 48 17.80 1.85 15.19
N THR A 49 17.12 0.71 15.12
CA THR A 49 16.52 0.22 13.88
C THR A 49 15.00 0.20 14.01
N TYR A 50 14.33 0.31 12.88
CA TYR A 50 12.88 0.16 12.80
C TYR A 50 12.59 -1.06 11.95
N ASP A 51 11.91 -2.03 12.54
CA ASP A 51 11.42 -3.22 11.84
C ASP A 51 9.90 -3.25 12.03
N ASP A 52 9.15 -3.22 10.93
CA ASP A 52 7.68 -3.08 10.95
C ASP A 52 7.14 -1.94 11.83
N GLY A 53 7.85 -0.81 11.89
CA GLY A 53 7.48 0.35 12.71
C GLY A 53 7.79 0.21 14.20
N VAL A 54 8.31 -0.94 14.64
CA VAL A 54 8.77 -1.19 16.00
C VAL A 54 10.21 -0.70 16.18
N LYS A 55 10.43 0.10 17.23
CA LYS A 55 11.74 0.65 17.56
C LYS A 55 12.60 -0.40 18.28
N HIS A 56 13.66 -0.87 17.64
CA HIS A 56 14.67 -1.72 18.26
C HIS A 56 15.90 -0.90 18.67
N VAL A 57 16.28 -0.99 19.94
CA VAL A 57 17.44 -0.27 20.50
C VAL A 57 18.57 -1.26 20.75
N HIS A 58 19.66 -1.10 19.99
CA HIS A 58 20.86 -1.93 20.06
C HIS A 58 21.92 -1.22 20.90
N LYS A 59 22.01 -1.60 22.18
CA LYS A 59 22.98 -1.05 23.13
C LYS A 59 24.40 -1.52 22.80
N GLY A 60 25.37 -0.60 22.87
CA GLY A 60 26.79 -0.91 22.68
C GLY A 60 27.23 -1.20 21.23
N VAL A 61 26.33 -1.05 20.25
CA VAL A 61 26.67 -1.23 18.81
C VAL A 61 27.22 0.07 18.25
N LYS A 62 28.43 0.01 17.67
CA LYS A 62 29.05 1.17 16.98
C LYS A 62 28.16 1.59 15.79
N LYS A 63 27.70 2.84 15.81
CA LYS A 63 26.97 3.47 14.71
C LYS A 63 27.88 3.73 13.51
N ALA A 64 27.25 3.83 12.35
CA ALA A 64 27.86 4.34 11.13
C ALA A 64 28.55 5.69 11.40
N ALA A 65 29.86 5.76 11.20
CA ALA A 65 30.60 7.01 11.10
C ALA A 65 30.50 7.54 9.66
N PHE A 66 30.46 8.87 9.48
CA PHE A 66 30.44 9.52 8.17
C PHE A 66 31.45 10.69 8.08
N CYS A 67 32.00 10.91 6.89
CA CYS A 67 32.88 12.03 6.58
C CYS A 67 32.05 13.23 6.14
N PRO A 68 32.11 14.38 6.84
CA PRO A 68 31.34 15.56 6.47
C PRO A 68 31.85 16.25 5.19
N VAL A 69 33.03 15.87 4.69
CA VAL A 69 33.66 16.51 3.51
C VAL A 69 33.34 15.79 2.21
N CYS A 70 33.42 14.45 2.19
CA CYS A 70 33.22 13.66 0.98
C CYS A 70 31.99 12.74 1.01
N GLY A 71 31.31 12.61 2.15
CA GLY A 71 30.14 11.73 2.31
C GLY A 71 30.48 10.26 2.54
N TYR A 72 31.76 9.88 2.59
CA TYR A 72 32.19 8.53 2.95
C TYR A 72 31.55 8.08 4.27
N SER A 73 30.88 6.93 4.31
CA SER A 73 30.29 6.39 5.54
C SER A 73 30.62 4.92 5.76
N THR A 74 30.67 4.51 7.01
CA THR A 74 30.83 3.11 7.42
C THR A 74 29.45 2.51 7.64
N LEU A 75 29.11 1.41 6.95
CA LEU A 75 27.82 0.74 7.17
C LEU A 75 27.78 0.05 8.53
N ASP A 76 26.57 -0.06 9.09
CA ASP A 76 26.14 -0.97 10.16
C ASP A 76 27.13 -2.10 10.52
N GLY A 77 28.08 -1.82 11.42
CA GLY A 77 28.99 -2.85 11.91
C GLY A 77 30.15 -3.27 10.98
N GLY A 78 30.35 -2.64 9.82
CA GLY A 78 31.63 -2.63 9.11
C GLY A 78 31.66 -3.17 7.66
N THR A 79 32.60 -2.59 6.91
CA THR A 79 33.43 -3.17 5.82
C THR A 79 33.18 -2.91 4.32
N LYS A 80 32.26 -2.04 3.87
CA LYS A 80 32.33 -1.56 2.46
C LYS A 80 32.05 -0.07 2.28
N PRO A 81 32.97 0.69 1.63
CA PRO A 81 32.71 2.04 1.14
C PRO A 81 31.54 2.04 0.15
N VAL A 82 30.63 3.00 0.31
CA VAL A 82 29.62 3.33 -0.71
C VAL A 82 30.18 4.57 -1.43
N THR A 83 30.48 4.46 -2.72
CA THR A 83 30.99 5.59 -3.50
C THR A 83 29.92 6.69 -3.60
N LYS A 84 30.32 7.93 -3.90
CA LYS A 84 29.38 9.03 -4.14
C LYS A 84 28.32 8.65 -5.20
N ASP A 85 28.74 8.03 -6.29
CA ASP A 85 27.84 7.58 -7.36
C ASP A 85 26.85 6.51 -6.88
N GLU A 86 27.30 5.57 -6.05
CA GLU A 86 26.44 4.54 -5.45
C GLU A 86 25.42 5.18 -4.49
N LEU A 87 25.82 6.18 -3.71
CA LEU A 87 24.93 6.93 -2.82
C LEU A 87 23.89 7.75 -3.59
N GLU A 88 24.30 8.43 -4.66
CA GLU A 88 23.40 9.21 -5.53
C GLU A 88 22.38 8.29 -6.23
N ARG A 89 22.82 7.14 -6.76
CA ARG A 89 21.92 6.13 -7.35
C ARG A 89 20.92 5.61 -6.34
N ARG A 90 21.35 5.26 -5.12
CA ARG A 90 20.46 4.80 -4.04
C ARG A 90 19.45 5.87 -3.65
N THR A 91 19.88 7.13 -3.55
CA THR A 91 19.00 8.26 -3.22
C THR A 91 17.95 8.48 -4.31
N ALA A 92 18.35 8.44 -5.58
CA ALA A 92 17.44 8.54 -6.71
C ALA A 92 16.45 7.37 -6.77
N GLN A 93 16.91 6.15 -6.49
CA GLN A 93 16.07 4.96 -6.40
C GLN A 93 15.03 5.10 -5.29
N ILE A 94 15.45 5.46 -4.06
CA ILE A 94 14.55 5.66 -2.91
C ILE A 94 13.55 6.77 -3.21
N ALA A 95 13.97 7.88 -3.81
CA ALA A 95 13.07 8.97 -4.19
C ALA A 95 12.01 8.52 -5.21
N THR A 96 12.41 7.70 -6.18
CA THR A 96 11.51 7.12 -7.19
C THR A 96 10.52 6.15 -6.56
N GLU A 97 10.99 5.22 -5.72
CA GLU A 97 10.16 4.25 -5.00
C GLU A 97 9.16 4.96 -4.07
N ASN A 98 9.62 5.99 -3.35
CA ASN A 98 8.75 6.82 -2.52
C ASN A 98 7.71 7.55 -3.38
N SER A 99 8.08 8.14 -4.51
CA SER A 99 7.13 8.82 -5.38
C SER A 99 6.05 7.86 -5.90
N LEU A 100 6.44 6.66 -6.33
CA LEU A 100 5.49 5.63 -6.77
C LEU A 100 4.57 5.21 -5.62
N LYS A 101 5.12 4.93 -4.45
CA LYS A 101 4.35 4.58 -3.25
C LYS A 101 3.34 5.66 -2.90
N HIS A 102 3.77 6.93 -2.85
CA HIS A 102 2.88 8.06 -2.55
C HIS A 102 1.80 8.23 -3.62
N GLY A 103 2.12 8.03 -4.90
CA GLY A 103 1.15 8.10 -6.00
C GLY A 103 0.06 7.05 -5.89
N ALA A 104 0.43 5.77 -5.73
CA ALA A 104 -0.51 4.66 -5.62
C ALA A 104 -1.37 4.73 -4.33
N ILE A 105 -0.76 5.05 -3.18
CA ILE A 105 -1.50 5.24 -1.92
C ILE A 105 -2.39 6.48 -2.00
N GLY A 106 -1.92 7.56 -2.62
CA GLY A 106 -2.70 8.78 -2.85
C GLY A 106 -3.93 8.53 -3.70
N TYR A 107 -3.80 7.73 -4.78
CA TYR A 107 -4.94 7.29 -5.58
C TYR A 107 -5.93 6.50 -4.73
N LEU A 108 -5.47 5.44 -4.06
CA LEU A 108 -6.34 4.60 -3.20
C LEU A 108 -7.08 5.46 -2.18
N THR A 109 -6.38 6.30 -1.43
CA THR A 109 -6.99 7.10 -0.34
C THR A 109 -7.97 8.16 -0.85
N SER A 110 -7.76 8.74 -2.03
CA SER A 110 -8.62 9.80 -2.56
C SER A 110 -9.82 9.32 -3.38
N THR A 111 -9.79 8.05 -3.83
CA THR A 111 -10.84 7.45 -4.68
C THR A 111 -11.65 6.37 -3.96
N SER A 112 -11.27 5.99 -2.74
CA SER A 112 -11.88 4.88 -2.01
C SER A 112 -12.83 5.34 -0.91
N ILE A 113 -13.79 4.48 -0.59
CA ILE A 113 -14.73 4.65 0.52
C ILE A 113 -14.49 3.53 1.53
N PHE A 114 -14.02 3.91 2.73
CA PHE A 114 -13.73 2.97 3.81
C PHE A 114 -14.80 3.08 4.91
N ALA A 115 -15.36 1.94 5.32
CA ALA A 115 -16.29 1.89 6.45
C ALA A 115 -15.59 1.71 7.81
N LYS A 116 -14.33 1.27 7.81
CA LYS A 116 -13.57 0.84 9.00
C LYS A 116 -12.13 1.31 8.86
N ASP A 117 -11.41 1.39 9.98
CA ASP A 117 -9.95 1.53 9.94
C ASP A 117 -9.31 0.23 9.41
N ILE A 118 -8.39 0.39 8.47
CA ILE A 118 -7.75 -0.66 7.69
C ILE A 118 -6.22 -0.65 7.85
N THR A 119 -5.69 0.28 8.65
CA THR A 119 -4.24 0.52 8.83
C THR A 119 -3.50 -0.76 9.22
N ASN A 120 -4.07 -1.58 10.10
CA ASN A 120 -3.45 -2.79 10.62
C ASN A 120 -3.85 -4.10 9.90
N CYS A 121 -4.55 -4.01 8.76
CA CYS A 121 -4.95 -5.19 8.01
C CYS A 121 -3.78 -5.76 7.20
N THR A 122 -3.13 -6.82 7.67
CA THR A 122 -2.08 -7.59 6.99
C THR A 122 -2.36 -9.10 7.10
N PHE A 123 -1.78 -9.91 6.22
CA PHE A 123 -1.93 -11.36 6.29
C PHE A 123 -1.42 -11.93 7.61
N ASP A 124 -0.28 -11.44 8.10
CA ASP A 124 0.33 -11.90 9.36
C ASP A 124 -0.56 -11.59 10.56
N ASN A 125 -1.11 -10.37 10.63
CA ASN A 125 -2.02 -9.98 11.71
C ASN A 125 -3.31 -10.80 11.69
N PHE A 126 -3.79 -11.20 10.51
CA PHE A 126 -5.01 -12.04 10.40
C PHE A 126 -4.74 -13.48 10.82
N ALA A 127 -3.65 -14.05 10.33
CA ALA A 127 -3.32 -15.48 10.50
C ALA A 127 -2.75 -15.82 11.88
N LYS A 128 -2.51 -14.80 12.71
CA LYS A 128 -1.84 -14.95 14.00
C LYS A 128 -2.53 -16.00 14.88
N ASP A 129 -1.75 -17.01 15.26
CA ASP A 129 -2.10 -18.04 16.25
C ASP A 129 -3.37 -18.86 15.95
N ASN A 130 -3.85 -18.91 14.70
CA ASN A 130 -5.04 -19.68 14.31
C ASN A 130 -4.85 -20.38 12.94
N ALA A 131 -4.94 -21.72 12.94
CA ALA A 131 -4.68 -22.54 11.75
C ALA A 131 -5.72 -22.33 10.63
N ASP A 132 -7.00 -22.15 10.96
CA ASP A 132 -8.07 -21.92 9.99
C ASP A 132 -7.90 -20.55 9.32
N ARG A 133 -7.56 -19.51 10.11
CA ARG A 133 -7.23 -18.19 9.58
C ARG A 133 -5.99 -18.22 8.69
N LEU A 134 -4.95 -18.95 9.09
CA LEU A 134 -3.74 -19.13 8.28
C LEU A 134 -4.06 -19.82 6.95
N GLN A 135 -4.92 -20.84 6.95
CA GLN A 135 -5.33 -21.53 5.73
C GLN A 135 -6.05 -20.59 4.76
N VAL A 136 -7.04 -19.84 5.24
CA VAL A 136 -7.78 -18.88 4.39
C VAL A 136 -6.85 -17.75 3.91
N ALA A 137 -5.99 -17.21 4.77
CA ALA A 137 -5.00 -16.21 4.39
C ALA A 137 -4.09 -16.70 3.26
N ARG A 138 -3.68 -17.98 3.27
CA ARG A 138 -2.88 -18.57 2.18
C ARG A 138 -3.63 -18.63 0.85
N TYR A 139 -4.92 -18.95 0.86
CA TYR A 139 -5.73 -18.94 -0.36
C TYR A 139 -5.87 -17.53 -0.92
N VAL A 140 -6.15 -16.55 -0.05
CA VAL A 140 -6.25 -15.15 -0.47
C VAL A 140 -4.91 -14.60 -0.96
N ALA A 141 -3.80 -14.93 -0.29
CA ALA A 141 -2.46 -14.54 -0.74
C ALA A 141 -2.09 -15.14 -2.11
N LYS A 142 -2.58 -16.33 -2.45
CA LYS A 142 -2.45 -16.88 -3.81
C LYS A 142 -3.23 -16.04 -4.82
N GLY A 143 -4.46 -15.64 -4.49
CA GLY A 143 -5.25 -14.72 -5.31
C GLY A 143 -4.53 -13.38 -5.54
N ALA A 144 -3.89 -12.83 -4.50
CA ALA A 144 -3.09 -11.60 -4.60
C ALA A 144 -1.95 -11.72 -5.63
N ILE A 145 -1.32 -12.89 -5.75
CA ILE A 145 -0.30 -13.15 -6.78
C ILE A 145 -0.89 -13.04 -8.19
N HIS A 146 -2.06 -13.62 -8.42
CA HIS A 146 -2.75 -13.56 -9.72
C HIS A 146 -3.14 -12.11 -10.08
N LEU A 147 -3.73 -11.40 -9.11
CA LEU A 147 -4.07 -9.98 -9.27
C LEU A 147 -2.84 -9.12 -9.58
N SER A 148 -1.70 -9.37 -8.92
CA SER A 148 -0.46 -8.63 -9.16
C SER A 148 0.14 -8.84 -10.56
N LYS A 149 -0.26 -9.91 -11.24
CA LYS A 149 0.13 -10.21 -12.63
C LYS A 149 -0.83 -9.62 -13.66
N GLY A 150 -1.98 -9.09 -13.22
CA GLY A 150 -3.04 -8.60 -14.08
C GLY A 150 -3.96 -9.69 -14.63
N ASP A 151 -4.01 -10.86 -13.98
CA ASP A 151 -4.96 -11.91 -14.34
C ASP A 151 -6.40 -11.41 -14.11
N ASN A 152 -7.31 -11.68 -15.05
CA ASN A 152 -8.73 -11.25 -15.02
C ASN A 152 -9.60 -12.05 -14.02
N THR A 153 -9.02 -12.46 -12.89
CA THR A 153 -9.69 -13.30 -11.90
C THR A 153 -10.52 -12.45 -10.93
N HIS A 154 -11.79 -12.82 -10.74
CA HIS A 154 -12.60 -12.31 -9.63
C HIS A 154 -12.29 -13.09 -8.35
N MET A 155 -11.79 -12.44 -7.30
CA MET A 155 -11.58 -13.08 -6.01
C MET A 155 -12.76 -12.80 -5.08
N ILE A 156 -13.57 -13.83 -4.79
CA ILE A 156 -14.79 -13.69 -3.98
C ILE A 156 -14.53 -14.26 -2.59
N LEU A 157 -14.63 -13.41 -1.57
CA LEU A 157 -14.50 -13.75 -0.16
C LEU A 157 -15.90 -13.88 0.43
N GLN A 158 -16.33 -15.09 0.78
CA GLN A 158 -17.68 -15.36 1.28
C GLN A 158 -17.64 -15.95 2.70
N GLY A 159 -18.49 -15.47 3.60
CA GLY A 159 -18.72 -16.08 4.92
C GLY A 159 -19.30 -15.10 5.93
N HIS A 160 -19.54 -15.50 7.17
CA HIS A 160 -20.28 -14.68 8.15
C HIS A 160 -19.58 -13.37 8.55
N THR A 161 -20.34 -12.46 9.18
CA THR A 161 -19.79 -11.22 9.76
C THR A 161 -18.69 -11.54 10.77
N GLY A 162 -17.62 -10.73 10.77
CA GLY A 162 -16.54 -10.88 11.76
C GLY A 162 -15.49 -11.95 11.45
N SER A 163 -15.63 -12.71 10.34
CA SER A 163 -14.62 -13.66 9.84
C SER A 163 -13.38 -13.01 9.21
N GLY A 164 -13.37 -11.67 9.06
CA GLY A 164 -12.23 -10.88 8.58
C GLY A 164 -12.02 -10.82 7.06
N LYS A 165 -13.08 -11.01 6.26
CA LYS A 165 -13.06 -10.81 4.80
C LYS A 165 -12.51 -9.44 4.39
N THR A 166 -13.03 -8.35 4.96
CA THR A 166 -12.56 -6.98 4.71
C THR A 166 -11.08 -6.81 5.05
N HIS A 167 -10.62 -7.44 6.13
CA HIS A 167 -9.20 -7.41 6.54
C HIS A 167 -8.32 -8.07 5.47
N LEU A 168 -8.71 -9.25 4.99
CA LEU A 168 -7.96 -9.95 3.95
C LEU A 168 -8.04 -9.27 2.57
N ALA A 169 -9.15 -8.60 2.25
CA ALA A 169 -9.25 -7.76 1.06
C ALA A 169 -8.22 -6.61 1.12
N PHE A 170 -8.08 -5.94 2.26
CA PHE A 170 -7.07 -4.88 2.41
C PHE A 170 -5.63 -5.42 2.49
N ALA A 171 -5.42 -6.58 3.13
CA ALA A 171 -4.13 -7.26 3.13
C ALA A 171 -3.69 -7.60 1.69
N THR A 172 -4.63 -8.01 0.84
CA THR A 172 -4.40 -8.24 -0.60
C THR A 172 -3.94 -6.97 -1.29
N ILE A 173 -4.58 -5.82 -1.05
CA ILE A 173 -4.16 -4.53 -1.63
C ILE A 173 -2.70 -4.23 -1.28
N LYS A 174 -2.32 -4.36 0.00
CA LYS A 174 -0.94 -4.12 0.46
C LYS A 174 0.07 -5.07 -0.20
N ASP A 175 -0.27 -6.34 -0.29
CA ASP A 175 0.58 -7.36 -0.90
C ASP A 175 0.76 -7.12 -2.41
N VAL A 176 -0.33 -6.78 -3.14
CA VAL A 176 -0.26 -6.40 -4.55
C VAL A 176 0.61 -5.15 -4.75
N PHE A 177 0.44 -4.11 -3.93
CA PHE A 177 1.31 -2.93 -3.99
C PHE A 177 2.79 -3.27 -3.81
N SER A 178 3.11 -4.14 -2.86
CA SER A 178 4.49 -4.60 -2.62
C SER A 178 5.03 -5.38 -3.83
N ARG A 179 4.28 -6.36 -4.34
CA ARG A 179 4.69 -7.22 -5.47
C ARG A 179 4.91 -6.44 -6.76
N THR A 180 4.07 -5.45 -7.01
CA THR A 180 4.13 -4.62 -8.23
C THR A 180 5.12 -3.46 -8.09
N ASN A 181 5.69 -3.25 -6.90
CA ASN A 181 6.45 -2.05 -6.56
C ASN A 181 5.65 -0.78 -6.92
N TYR A 182 4.36 -0.78 -6.57
CA TYR A 182 3.41 0.32 -6.80
C TYR A 182 3.21 0.75 -8.27
N ARG A 183 3.60 -0.07 -9.25
CA ARG A 183 3.51 0.28 -10.68
C ARG A 183 3.12 -0.91 -11.55
N ILE A 184 2.47 -0.62 -12.67
CA ILE A 184 2.24 -1.60 -13.73
C ILE A 184 2.86 -1.13 -15.04
N LYS A 185 3.17 -2.12 -15.87
CA LYS A 185 3.71 -1.94 -17.22
C LYS A 185 2.56 -1.70 -18.20
N TYR A 186 2.72 -0.77 -19.11
CA TYR A 186 1.79 -0.53 -20.22
C TYR A 186 2.55 -0.17 -21.50
N GLN A 187 1.89 -0.33 -22.65
CA GLN A 187 2.45 0.05 -23.94
C GLN A 187 2.11 1.50 -24.26
N LYS A 188 3.13 2.35 -24.40
CA LYS A 188 2.96 3.75 -24.79
C LYS A 188 3.36 3.91 -26.25
N ARG A 189 2.43 4.39 -27.07
CA ARG A 189 2.73 4.76 -28.47
C ARG A 189 3.74 5.90 -28.50
N GLN A 190 4.79 5.73 -29.27
CA GLN A 190 5.78 6.78 -29.46
C GLN A 190 5.25 7.83 -30.46
N ARG A 191 5.39 9.11 -30.09
CA ARG A 191 4.82 10.21 -30.87
C ARG A 191 5.51 10.28 -32.24
N GLY A 192 4.72 10.25 -33.31
CA GLY A 192 5.21 10.32 -34.68
C GLY A 192 5.68 8.98 -35.26
N THR A 193 5.50 7.87 -34.54
CA THR A 193 5.82 6.52 -35.05
C THR A 193 4.64 5.56 -34.86
N SER A 194 4.75 4.39 -35.50
CA SER A 194 3.85 3.24 -35.29
C SER A 194 4.35 2.30 -34.19
N GLU A 195 5.46 2.64 -33.53
CA GLU A 195 6.09 1.80 -32.51
C GLU A 195 5.52 2.09 -31.12
N SER A 196 5.43 1.05 -30.31
CA SER A 196 5.08 1.12 -28.89
C SER A 196 6.30 0.75 -28.06
N VAL A 197 6.48 1.48 -26.96
CA VAL A 197 7.54 1.22 -26.00
C VAL A 197 6.95 0.90 -24.63
N ASP A 198 7.68 0.10 -23.89
CA ASP A 198 7.38 -0.20 -22.50
C ASP A 198 7.43 1.08 -21.66
N ALA A 199 6.33 1.36 -20.97
CA ALA A 199 6.22 2.44 -20.00
C ALA A 199 5.63 1.90 -18.70
N TYR A 200 5.75 2.68 -17.63
CA TYR A 200 5.22 2.35 -16.32
C TYR A 200 4.41 3.50 -15.78
N ARG A 201 3.29 3.17 -15.13
CA ARG A 201 2.50 4.11 -14.32
C ARG A 201 2.21 3.49 -12.97
N ASN A 202 1.75 4.29 -12.03
CA ASN A 202 1.23 3.76 -10.78
C ASN A 202 0.13 2.74 -11.04
N ILE A 203 0.15 1.66 -10.25
CA ILE A 203 -1.00 0.77 -10.17
C ILE A 203 -2.12 1.50 -9.44
N GLU A 204 -3.32 1.43 -10.01
CA GLU A 204 -4.52 2.06 -9.49
C GLU A 204 -5.40 0.99 -8.86
N ILE A 205 -5.60 1.09 -7.54
CA ILE A 205 -6.47 0.18 -6.80
C ILE A 205 -7.49 1.02 -6.05
N VAL A 206 -8.76 0.67 -6.17
CA VAL A 206 -9.87 1.31 -5.46
C VAL A 206 -10.53 0.33 -4.50
N PHE A 207 -10.88 0.82 -3.32
CA PHE A 207 -11.62 0.08 -2.31
C PHE A 207 -12.95 0.77 -2.03
N CYS A 208 -14.03 0.02 -2.01
CA CYS A 208 -15.35 0.57 -1.79
C CYS A 208 -16.17 -0.29 -0.84
N SER A 209 -16.56 0.28 0.30
CA SER A 209 -17.68 -0.26 1.06
C SER A 209 -18.97 0.00 0.30
N TRP A 210 -19.57 -1.07 -0.24
CA TRP A 210 -20.73 -0.99 -1.11
C TRP A 210 -21.95 -0.35 -0.43
N PRO A 211 -22.33 -0.73 0.82
CA PRO A 211 -23.45 -0.08 1.51
C PRO A 211 -23.22 1.41 1.76
N LEU A 212 -21.97 1.82 2.02
CA LEU A 212 -21.62 3.22 2.26
C LEU A 212 -21.65 4.03 0.96
N LEU A 213 -21.19 3.47 -0.16
CA LEU A 213 -21.31 4.11 -1.48
C LEU A 213 -22.77 4.33 -1.85
N MET A 214 -23.63 3.31 -1.73
CA MET A 214 -25.05 3.46 -2.04
C MET A 214 -25.73 4.54 -1.18
N LYS A 215 -25.35 4.63 0.10
CA LYS A 215 -25.81 5.72 0.97
C LYS A 215 -25.31 7.08 0.48
N GLN A 216 -24.01 7.22 0.20
CA GLN A 216 -23.43 8.50 -0.23
C GLN A 216 -23.98 8.97 -1.58
N ILE A 217 -24.25 8.06 -2.53
CA ILE A 217 -24.87 8.44 -3.81
C ILE A 217 -26.26 9.06 -3.58
N LYS A 218 -27.06 8.46 -2.68
CA LYS A 218 -28.38 8.99 -2.32
C LYS A 218 -28.27 10.35 -1.61
N ASP A 219 -27.30 10.50 -0.70
CA ASP A 219 -27.03 11.76 -0.01
C ASP A 219 -26.56 12.85 -1.02
N GLY A 220 -25.81 12.48 -2.04
CA GLY A 220 -25.31 13.36 -3.10
C GLY A 220 -26.39 13.95 -4.02
N PHE A 221 -27.64 13.51 -3.96
CA PHE A 221 -28.74 14.16 -4.68
C PHE A 221 -29.05 15.56 -4.13
N ASN A 222 -28.68 15.83 -2.87
CA ASN A 222 -28.89 17.12 -2.22
C ASN A 222 -27.58 17.86 -1.89
N ASP A 223 -26.41 17.27 -2.21
CA ASP A 223 -25.09 17.83 -1.89
C ASP A 223 -24.08 17.58 -3.03
N ASP A 224 -23.71 18.66 -3.73
CA ASP A 224 -22.77 18.64 -4.84
C ASP A 224 -21.35 18.19 -4.46
N GLN A 225 -20.91 18.41 -3.22
CA GLN A 225 -19.58 17.97 -2.77
C GLN A 225 -19.56 16.46 -2.57
N ILE A 226 -20.60 15.92 -1.93
CA ILE A 226 -20.78 14.47 -1.79
C ILE A 226 -20.88 13.84 -3.18
N LYS A 227 -21.70 14.42 -4.08
CA LYS A 227 -21.83 13.94 -5.45
C LYS A 227 -20.49 13.86 -6.19
N LYS A 228 -19.65 14.91 -6.10
CA LYS A 228 -18.33 14.91 -6.73
C LYS A 228 -17.41 13.83 -6.15
N ALA A 229 -17.47 13.60 -4.84
CA ALA A 229 -16.67 12.55 -4.20
C ALA A 229 -17.14 11.15 -4.62
N THR A 230 -18.45 10.92 -4.69
CA THR A 230 -19.02 9.64 -5.15
C THR A 230 -18.74 9.39 -6.62
N ASP A 231 -18.90 10.41 -7.48
CA ASP A 231 -18.64 10.28 -8.93
C ASP A 231 -17.18 9.87 -9.20
N ARG A 232 -16.23 10.38 -8.41
CA ARG A 232 -14.82 9.96 -8.47
C ARG A 232 -14.65 8.49 -8.10
N THR A 233 -15.31 8.05 -7.02
CA THR A 233 -15.26 6.65 -6.57
C THR A 233 -15.87 5.70 -7.60
N VAL A 234 -17.04 6.06 -8.15
CA VAL A 234 -17.71 5.28 -9.21
C VAL A 234 -16.83 5.20 -10.46
N SER A 235 -16.23 6.32 -10.87
CA SER A 235 -15.30 6.34 -12.01
C SER A 235 -14.09 5.43 -11.74
N ALA A 236 -13.50 5.48 -10.55
CA ALA A 236 -12.38 4.63 -10.17
C ALA A 236 -12.78 3.14 -10.13
N LEU A 237 -13.98 2.81 -9.63
CA LEU A 237 -14.53 1.45 -9.69
C LEU A 237 -14.62 0.94 -11.13
N GLN A 238 -14.85 1.80 -12.11
CA GLN A 238 -14.94 1.40 -13.52
C GLN A 238 -13.57 1.29 -14.20
N THR A 239 -12.58 2.09 -13.79
CA THR A 239 -11.34 2.26 -14.56
C THR A 239 -10.07 1.75 -13.88
N ALA A 240 -10.06 1.60 -12.56
CA ALA A 240 -8.89 1.16 -11.81
C ALA A 240 -8.45 -0.25 -12.23
N ASP A 241 -7.15 -0.52 -12.12
CA ASP A 241 -6.55 -1.83 -12.45
C ASP A 241 -7.17 -2.95 -11.60
N ILE A 242 -7.45 -2.65 -10.32
CA ILE A 242 -8.12 -3.57 -9.39
C ILE A 242 -9.19 -2.79 -8.61
N ALA A 243 -10.40 -3.34 -8.54
CA ALA A 243 -11.46 -2.83 -7.68
C ALA A 243 -11.76 -3.81 -6.54
N VAL A 244 -12.10 -3.26 -5.37
CA VAL A 244 -12.62 -4.02 -4.24
C VAL A 244 -14.02 -3.53 -3.90
N ILE A 245 -14.99 -4.43 -3.93
CA ILE A 245 -16.36 -4.22 -3.46
C ILE A 245 -16.51 -4.95 -2.14
N ASP A 246 -16.58 -4.20 -1.04
CA ASP A 246 -16.66 -4.72 0.31
C ASP A 246 -18.11 -4.71 0.83
N ASP A 247 -18.48 -5.78 1.53
CA ASP A 247 -19.79 -6.03 2.12
C ASP A 247 -20.95 -5.96 1.09
N LEU A 248 -20.75 -6.57 -0.10
CA LEU A 248 -21.79 -6.70 -1.13
C LEU A 248 -22.96 -7.54 -0.61
N GLY A 249 -24.19 -7.07 -0.80
CA GLY A 249 -25.41 -7.72 -0.32
C GLY A 249 -25.91 -7.19 1.02
N ALA A 250 -25.10 -6.42 1.77
CA ALA A 250 -25.51 -5.90 3.08
C ALA A 250 -26.39 -4.63 3.02
N GLU A 251 -26.51 -3.99 1.85
CA GLU A 251 -27.35 -2.82 1.65
C GLU A 251 -28.84 -3.17 1.57
N ARG A 252 -29.74 -2.20 1.78
CA ARG A 252 -31.19 -2.46 1.62
C ARG A 252 -31.56 -2.58 0.15
N ASP A 253 -32.42 -3.55 -0.19
CA ASP A 253 -32.82 -3.83 -1.56
C ASP A 253 -33.62 -2.66 -2.14
N THR A 254 -33.04 -2.00 -3.15
CA THR A 254 -33.70 -0.97 -3.96
C THR A 254 -33.29 -1.18 -5.41
N ASP A 255 -34.20 -1.01 -6.36
CA ASP A 255 -33.93 -1.15 -7.81
C ASP A 255 -32.70 -0.32 -8.25
N PHE A 256 -32.51 0.83 -7.62
CA PHE A 256 -31.34 1.67 -7.84
C PHE A 256 -30.01 0.94 -7.55
N ASN A 257 -29.92 0.18 -6.46
CA ASN A 257 -28.67 -0.52 -6.09
C ASN A 257 -28.38 -1.65 -7.07
N PHE A 258 -29.43 -2.34 -7.53
CA PHE A 258 -29.34 -3.34 -8.60
C PHE A 258 -28.73 -2.72 -9.87
N GLU A 259 -29.26 -1.59 -10.32
CA GLU A 259 -28.77 -0.94 -11.54
C GLU A 259 -27.29 -0.55 -11.41
N GLN A 260 -26.86 -0.08 -10.23
CA GLN A 260 -25.46 0.28 -10.01
C GLN A 260 -24.54 -0.94 -10.08
N ILE A 261 -24.91 -2.07 -9.47
CA ILE A 261 -24.07 -3.28 -9.50
C ILE A 261 -24.08 -3.94 -10.88
N ASP A 262 -25.21 -4.02 -11.57
CA ASP A 262 -25.31 -4.61 -12.92
C ASP A 262 -24.43 -3.84 -13.92
N ASN A 263 -24.49 -2.51 -13.90
CA ASN A 263 -23.64 -1.66 -14.73
C ASN A 263 -22.15 -1.85 -14.41
N LEU A 264 -21.80 -1.93 -13.13
CA LEU A 264 -20.41 -2.12 -12.72
C LEU A 264 -19.87 -3.49 -13.15
N MET A 265 -20.67 -4.55 -12.99
CA MET A 265 -20.30 -5.91 -13.39
C MET A 265 -20.21 -6.06 -14.90
N GLN A 266 -21.02 -5.34 -15.66
CA GLN A 266 -20.89 -5.29 -17.12
C GLN A 266 -19.54 -4.71 -17.57
N ILE A 267 -19.02 -3.70 -16.86
CA ILE A 267 -17.73 -3.08 -17.18
C ILE A 267 -16.57 -3.96 -16.74
N ARG A 268 -16.68 -4.55 -15.54
CA ARG A 268 -15.58 -5.28 -14.90
C ARG A 268 -15.56 -6.78 -15.14
N GLU A 269 -16.42 -7.34 -15.98
CA GLU A 269 -16.52 -8.79 -16.22
C GLU A 269 -15.16 -9.46 -16.53
N ASP A 270 -14.29 -8.76 -17.28
CA ASP A 270 -12.94 -9.21 -17.64
C ASP A 270 -11.82 -8.45 -16.90
N MET A 271 -12.15 -7.77 -15.79
CA MET A 271 -11.20 -6.95 -15.03
C MET A 271 -10.96 -7.52 -13.63
N PRO A 272 -9.75 -7.40 -13.08
CA PRO A 272 -9.47 -7.83 -11.72
C PRO A 272 -10.43 -7.20 -10.70
N LEU A 273 -11.11 -8.04 -9.91
CA LEU A 273 -12.11 -7.64 -8.93
C LEU A 273 -11.98 -8.47 -7.66
N ILE A 274 -12.11 -7.83 -6.50
CA ILE A 274 -12.26 -8.50 -5.21
C ILE A 274 -13.65 -8.17 -4.68
N VAL A 275 -14.41 -9.19 -4.30
CA VAL A 275 -15.73 -9.02 -3.68
C VAL A 275 -15.72 -9.64 -2.29
N THR A 276 -16.21 -8.94 -1.28
CA THR A 276 -16.52 -9.53 0.02
C THR A 276 -18.02 -9.57 0.23
N THR A 277 -18.54 -10.68 0.73
CA THR A 277 -19.98 -10.84 0.97
C THR A 277 -20.27 -11.82 2.11
N ASN A 278 -21.38 -11.60 2.81
CA ASN A 278 -21.95 -12.57 3.73
C ASN A 278 -22.93 -13.52 3.05
N GLU A 279 -23.44 -13.11 1.88
CA GLU A 279 -24.51 -13.80 1.16
C GLU A 279 -23.94 -14.95 0.33
N SER A 280 -24.69 -16.03 0.23
CA SER A 280 -24.47 -17.07 -0.77
C SER A 280 -24.82 -16.57 -2.16
N PHE A 281 -24.31 -17.24 -3.19
CA PHE A 281 -24.70 -16.92 -4.56
C PHE A 281 -26.21 -17.02 -4.80
N LYS A 282 -26.90 -17.92 -4.10
CA LYS A 282 -28.36 -18.03 -4.19
C LYS A 282 -29.03 -16.76 -3.66
N GLU A 283 -28.62 -16.29 -2.48
CA GLU A 283 -29.14 -15.05 -1.88
C GLU A 283 -28.79 -13.83 -2.73
N LEU A 284 -27.57 -13.77 -3.30
CA LEU A 284 -27.18 -12.73 -4.25
C LEU A 284 -28.04 -12.77 -5.52
N THR A 285 -28.41 -13.94 -6.02
CA THR A 285 -29.26 -14.08 -7.22
C THR A 285 -30.69 -13.61 -6.95
N GLU A 286 -31.23 -13.90 -5.77
CA GLU A 286 -32.53 -13.40 -5.34
C GLU A 286 -32.55 -11.87 -5.26
N LYS A 287 -31.40 -11.25 -4.96
CA LYS A 287 -31.23 -9.80 -4.80
C LYS A 287 -30.87 -9.04 -6.08
N TYR A 288 -30.00 -9.59 -6.91
CA TYR A 288 -29.40 -8.90 -8.07
C TYR A 288 -29.67 -9.56 -9.42
N ASP A 289 -30.51 -10.59 -9.48
CA ASP A 289 -30.73 -11.45 -10.66
C ASP A 289 -29.59 -12.44 -11.01
N GLU A 290 -29.95 -13.40 -11.87
CA GLU A 290 -29.06 -14.46 -12.33
C GLU A 290 -27.94 -13.93 -13.24
N ARG A 291 -28.23 -12.90 -14.05
CA ARG A 291 -27.28 -12.36 -15.02
C ARG A 291 -26.12 -11.65 -14.33
N THR A 292 -26.42 -10.80 -13.36
CA THR A 292 -25.45 -10.03 -12.59
C THR A 292 -24.58 -10.96 -11.76
N VAL A 293 -25.17 -11.95 -11.10
CA VAL A 293 -24.41 -12.93 -10.30
C VAL A 293 -23.55 -13.83 -11.18
N SER A 294 -24.02 -14.21 -12.36
CA SER A 294 -23.20 -14.95 -13.34
C SER A 294 -21.95 -14.16 -13.74
N ARG A 295 -22.05 -12.84 -13.96
CA ARG A 295 -20.88 -11.97 -14.22
C ARG A 295 -19.94 -11.87 -13.04
N ILE A 296 -20.47 -11.79 -11.81
CA ILE A 296 -19.64 -11.84 -10.59
C ILE A 296 -18.85 -13.16 -10.55
N GLN A 297 -19.50 -14.28 -10.92
CA GLN A 297 -18.91 -15.61 -10.92
C GLN A 297 -17.96 -15.88 -12.10
N ALA A 298 -18.03 -15.08 -13.17
CA ALA A 298 -17.15 -15.21 -14.33
C ALA A 298 -15.69 -15.16 -13.87
N HIS A 299 -14.91 -16.17 -14.27
CA HIS A 299 -13.49 -16.30 -13.91
C HIS A 299 -13.22 -16.20 -12.39
N SER A 300 -14.18 -16.58 -11.55
CA SER A 300 -14.09 -16.38 -10.11
C SER A 300 -13.35 -17.49 -9.37
N ALA A 301 -12.58 -17.07 -8.35
CA ALA A 301 -12.07 -17.91 -7.30
C ALA A 301 -12.85 -17.61 -6.02
N LEU A 302 -13.78 -18.51 -5.66
CA LEU A 302 -14.53 -18.44 -4.40
C LEU A 302 -13.68 -18.96 -3.24
N ILE A 303 -13.50 -18.13 -2.21
CA ILE A 303 -12.82 -18.47 -0.97
C ILE A 303 -13.84 -18.34 0.16
N LYS A 304 -14.21 -19.49 0.75
CA LYS A 304 -15.17 -19.55 1.85
C LYS A 304 -14.49 -19.44 3.21
N PHE A 305 -15.14 -18.73 4.12
CA PHE A 305 -14.70 -18.50 5.50
C PHE A 305 -15.53 -19.31 6.50
N ASP A 306 -16.25 -20.36 6.06
CA ASP A 306 -17.18 -21.15 6.87
C ASP A 306 -16.54 -21.78 8.13
N HIS A 307 -15.22 -21.98 8.13
CA HIS A 307 -14.46 -22.57 9.23
C HIS A 307 -13.71 -21.54 10.09
N VAL A 308 -13.81 -20.24 9.77
CA VAL A 308 -13.09 -19.18 10.51
C VAL A 308 -14.00 -18.59 11.58
N GLN A 309 -13.69 -18.82 12.86
CA GLN A 309 -14.46 -18.25 13.97
C GLN A 309 -14.44 -16.72 14.00
N ASP A 310 -15.53 -16.12 14.49
CA ASP A 310 -15.70 -14.67 14.60
C ASP A 310 -14.70 -14.06 15.59
N TYR A 311 -13.74 -13.30 15.06
CA TYR A 311 -12.73 -12.61 15.85
C TYR A 311 -13.32 -11.59 16.84
N ARG A 312 -14.48 -11.01 16.53
CA ARG A 312 -15.14 -10.02 17.40
C ARG A 312 -15.61 -10.64 18.72
N THR A 313 -15.79 -11.96 18.76
CA THR A 313 -16.16 -12.68 19.98
C THR A 313 -14.95 -13.05 20.85
N GLU A 314 -13.75 -13.15 20.28
CA GLU A 314 -12.50 -13.48 21.01
C GLU A 314 -11.92 -12.29 21.79
N VAL A 315 -12.08 -11.05 21.31
CA VAL A 315 -11.54 -9.84 21.98
C VAL A 315 -12.38 -9.42 23.20
N ALA A 316 -13.60 -9.95 23.32
CA ALA A 316 -14.54 -9.64 24.41
C ALA A 316 -14.44 -10.60 25.61
N SER A 317 -13.54 -11.58 25.56
CA SER A 317 -13.28 -12.59 26.60
C SER A 317 -11.87 -12.48 27.17
#